data_AF-A0A959EG97-F1
#
_entry.id   AF-A0A959EG97-F1
#
_cell.length_a   1.000
_cell.length_b   1.000
_cell.length_c   1.000
_cell.angle_alpha   90.00
_cell.angle_beta   90.00
_cell.angle_gamma   90.00
#
_symmetry.space_group_name_H-M   'P 1'
#
loop_
_entity.id
_entity.type
_entity.pdbx_description
1 polymer ?
#
loop_
_entity_poly.entity_id
_entity_poly.type
_entity_poly.pdbx_seq_one_letter_code
_entity_poly.pdbx_strand_id
1 'polypeptide(L)' 'FIFKKFRRLSYGNPGMEKGFGLGLSYVKRIVEMHKGMVRVISEIGKGSQFELALPALKK' A
#
# COMPACT_ATOMS: atom_id res chain seq x y z
N PHE A 1 -6.33 0.96 -7.56
CA PHE A 1 -5.33 1.35 -8.58
C PHE A 1 -3.88 1.11 -8.10
N ILE A 2 -3.51 1.51 -6.87
CA ILE A 2 -2.15 1.38 -6.32
C ILE A 2 -1.79 0.02 -5.69
N PHE A 3 -2.77 -0.80 -5.30
CA PHE A 3 -2.53 -2.13 -4.71
C PHE A 3 -2.39 -3.27 -5.73
N LYS A 4 -2.37 -2.97 -7.03
CA LYS A 4 -2.15 -4.00 -8.07
C LYS A 4 -0.65 -4.32 -8.14
N LYS A 5 -0.32 -5.60 -8.40
CA LYS A 5 1.06 -6.03 -8.61
C LYS A 5 1.70 -5.26 -9.77
N PHE A 6 3.01 -5.03 -9.68
CA PHE A 6 3.82 -4.38 -10.71
C PHE A 6 3.42 -2.94 -11.04
N ARG A 7 2.69 -2.28 -10.13
CA ARG A 7 2.34 -0.88 -10.30
C ARG A 7 3.41 0.00 -9.70
N ARG A 8 3.89 0.92 -10.54
CA ARG A 8 4.85 1.96 -10.20
C ARG A 8 4.24 3.29 -10.59
N LEU A 9 4.43 4.30 -9.74
CA LEU A 9 4.17 5.68 -10.10
C LEU A 9 5.52 6.25 -10.50
N SER A 10 5.76 6.38 -11.80
CA SER A 10 6.99 6.98 -12.31
C SER A 10 6.86 8.50 -12.24
N TYR A 11 7.18 9.07 -11.09
CA TYR A 11 7.39 10.51 -10.92
C TYR A 11 8.86 10.73 -10.61
N GLY A 12 9.64 11.14 -11.61
CA GLY A 12 11.05 11.50 -11.48
C GLY A 12 12.05 10.43 -11.92
N ASN A 13 13.03 10.89 -12.71
CA ASN A 13 14.21 10.22 -13.29
C ASN A 13 14.10 8.74 -13.70
N PRO A 14 14.13 8.42 -15.01
CA PRO A 14 14.27 7.05 -15.47
C PRO A 14 15.63 6.50 -15.00
N GLY A 15 15.59 5.56 -14.04
CA GLY A 15 16.80 4.90 -13.51
C GLY A 15 16.92 4.82 -11.98
N MET A 16 16.07 5.50 -11.21
CA MET A 16 16.09 5.46 -9.73
C MET A 16 15.06 4.51 -9.09
N GLU A 17 14.35 3.71 -9.88
CA GLU A 17 13.30 2.82 -9.37
C GLU A 17 13.88 1.55 -8.74
N LYS A 18 14.25 1.61 -7.45
CA LYS A 18 14.54 0.41 -6.66
C LYS A 18 13.22 -0.28 -6.28
N GLY A 19 12.91 -1.40 -6.94
CA GLY A 19 11.85 -2.34 -6.53
C GLY A 19 10.80 -2.65 -7.61
N PHE A 20 10.17 -3.83 -7.50
CA PHE A 20 9.27 -4.36 -8.53
C PHE A 20 7.84 -3.80 -8.50
N GLY A 21 7.49 -2.88 -7.58
CA GLY A 21 6.11 -2.42 -7.41
C GLY A 21 5.18 -3.49 -6.79
N LEU A 22 5.73 -4.30 -5.87
CA LEU A 22 5.00 -5.40 -5.23
C LEU A 22 4.61 -5.12 -3.77
N GLY A 23 5.28 -4.18 -3.10
CA GLY A 23 5.12 -3.92 -1.67
C GLY A 23 3.67 -3.75 -1.23
N LEU A 24 2.95 -2.79 -1.80
CA LEU A 24 1.54 -2.54 -1.44
C LEU A 24 0.62 -3.73 -1.77
N SER A 25 0.89 -4.47 -2.86
CA SER A 25 0.10 -5.66 -3.19
C SER A 25 0.26 -6.77 -2.14
N TYR A 26 1.46 -6.91 -1.55
CA TYR A 26 1.68 -7.82 -0.43
C TYR A 26 0.99 -7.33 0.83
N VAL A 27 1.12 -6.04 1.16
CA VAL A 27 0.44 -5.44 2.32
C VAL A 27 -1.06 -5.71 2.28
N LYS A 28 -1.71 -5.42 1.15
CA LYS A 28 -3.14 -5.67 0.98
C LYS A 28 -3.48 -7.14 1.20
N ARG A 29 -2.74 -8.06 0.57
CA ARG A 29 -2.97 -9.50 0.69
C ARG A 29 -2.80 -9.99 2.13
N ILE A 30 -1.76 -9.55 2.83
CA ILE A 30 -1.49 -9.94 4.22
C ILE A 30 -2.62 -9.43 5.13
N VAL A 31 -3.02 -8.17 4.99
CA VAL A 31 -4.09 -7.58 5.81
C VAL A 31 -5.42 -8.30 5.58
N GLU A 32 -5.78 -8.59 4.32
CA GLU A 32 -6.99 -9.34 3.97
C GLU A 32 -6.97 -10.77 4.53
N MET A 33 -5.81 -11.46 4.49
CA MET A 33 -5.65 -12.79 5.10
C MET A 33 -5.89 -12.78 6.61
N HIS A 34 -5.59 -11.67 7.28
CA HIS A 34 -5.88 -11.47 8.71
C HIS A 34 -7.30 -10.94 8.97
N LYS A 35 -8.18 -10.95 7.96
CA LYS A 35 -9.55 -10.38 8.04
C LYS A 35 -9.55 -8.89 8.42
N GLY A 36 -8.47 -8.19 8.12
CA GLY A 36 -8.33 -6.76 8.32
C GLY A 36 -8.70 -5.93 7.10
N MET A 37 -8.50 -4.62 7.22
CA MET A 37 -8.73 -3.64 6.16
C MET A 37 -7.51 -2.73 6.01
N VAL A 38 -7.23 -2.31 4.77
CA VAL A 38 -6.25 -1.26 4.46
C VAL A 38 -6.94 -0.15 3.66
N ARG A 39 -6.72 1.12 4.04
CA ARG A 39 -7.21 2.30 3.30
C ARG A 39 -6.11 3.35 3.14
N VAL A 40 -6.27 4.22 2.16
CA VAL A 40 -5.31 5.29 1.85
C VAL A 40 -6.04 6.61 1.74
N ILE A 41 -5.53 7.60 2.44
CA ILE A 41 -6.00 8.99 2.40
C ILE A 41 -4.84 9.80 1.83
N SER A 42 -5.06 10.52 0.74
CA SER A 42 -4.00 11.26 0.07
C SER A 42 -4.51 12.65 -0.28
N GLU A 43 -3.70 13.66 0.02
CA GLU A 43 -3.98 15.05 -0.29
C GLU A 43 -2.75 15.71 -0.92
N ILE A 44 -2.96 16.43 -2.03
CA ILE A 44 -1.90 17.11 -2.76
C ILE A 44 -1.23 18.14 -1.84
N GLY A 45 0.10 18.14 -1.82
CA GLY A 45 0.89 19.04 -0.96
C GLY A 45 0.98 18.62 0.51
N LYS A 46 0.20 17.65 0.98
CA LYS A 46 0.29 17.09 2.35
C LYS A 46 0.86 15.68 2.39
N GLY A 47 0.76 14.94 1.29
CA GLY A 47 1.27 13.58 1.17
C GLY A 47 0.19 12.52 1.27
N SER A 48 0.57 11.30 1.67
CA SER A 48 -0.33 10.15 1.71
C SER A 48 -0.22 9.42 3.04
N GLN A 49 -1.37 9.12 3.64
CA GLN A 49 -1.53 8.35 4.86
C GLN A 49 -2.11 6.98 4.53
N PHE A 50 -1.47 5.93 5.05
CA PHE A 50 -1.89 4.54 4.89
C PHE A 50 -2.35 4.01 6.23
N GLU A 51 -3.58 3.52 6.31
CA GLU A 51 -4.17 3.03 7.53
C GLU A 51 -4.50 1.55 7.42
N LEU A 52 -4.10 0.79 8.42
CA LEU A 52 -4.34 -0.65 8.53
C LEU A 52 -5.17 -0.91 9.79
N ALA A 53 -6.24 -1.67 9.65
CA ALA A 53 -7.07 -2.13 10.76
C ALA A 53 -7.06 -3.66 10.78
N LEU A 54 -6.72 -4.25 11.93
CA LEU A 54 -6.70 -5.70 12.14
C LEU A 54 -7.65 -6.07 13.28
N PRO A 55 -8.38 -7.19 13.19
CA PRO A 55 -9.17 -7.68 14.31
C PRO A 55 -8.27 -7.94 15.53
N ALA A 56 -8.68 -7.45 16.69
CA ALA A 56 -8.04 -7.82 17.94
C ALA A 56 -8.37 -9.29 18.27
N LEU A 57 -7.39 -10.02 18.81
CA LEU A 57 -7.66 -11.33 19.40
C LEU A 57 -8.60 -11.11 20.60
N LYS A 58 -9.79 -11.71 20.54
CA LYS A 58 -10.63 -11.83 21.72
C LYS A 58 -9.93 -12.79 22.69
N LYS A 59 -9.74 -12.34 23.93
CA LYS A 59 -9.29 -13.20 25.04
C LYS A 59 -10.39 -14.18 25.43
#